data_AF-A0A4V3HY68-F1
#
_entry.id   AF-A0A4V3HY68-F1
#
_cell.length_a   1.000
_cell.length_b   1.000
_cell.length_c   1.000
_cell.angle_alpha   90.00
_cell.angle_beta   90.00
_cell.angle_gamma   90.00
#
_symmetry.space_group_name_H-M   'P 1'
#
loop_
_entity.id
_entity.type
_entity.pdbx_description
1 polymer ?
#
loop_
_entity_poly.entity_id
_entity_poly.type
_entity_poly.pdbx_seq_one_letter_code
_entity_poly.pdbx_strand_id
1 'polypeptide(L)'
;MITGPNGIVNSAEVVYEPGVDVKWVLDMSSFADSDSATAAAETSRSVLQTMLQVEETIRACLDDHGAAVARVVHTFGGRDVYLRDGSRIAYRWELFVCDWRCLGCGLDMSTVDEYYMLKNDVWAQVNPAIDGNLCIACVEERLGRTLTAADFTDSPINTSTAKRRTQRLTDRLSAGVSQS
;
A
#
# COMPACT_ATOMS: atom_id res chain seq x y z
N MET A 1 -24.81 -22.90 -13.45
CA MET A 1 -25.25 -21.59 -12.95
C MET A 1 -26.16 -21.83 -11.77
N ILE A 2 -25.74 -21.48 -10.56
CA ILE A 2 -26.60 -21.51 -9.38
C ILE A 2 -26.70 -20.06 -8.90
N THR A 3 -27.87 -19.48 -9.13
CA THR A 3 -28.29 -18.15 -8.66
C THR A 3 -28.77 -18.28 -7.21
N GLY A 4 -28.07 -17.65 -6.26
CA GLY A 4 -28.56 -17.48 -4.89
C GLY A 4 -29.63 -16.37 -4.82
N PRO A 5 -30.51 -16.37 -3.79
CA PRO A 5 -31.78 -15.62 -3.81
C PRO A 5 -31.66 -14.13 -3.47
N ASN A 6 -30.46 -13.60 -3.22
CA ASN A 6 -30.25 -12.19 -2.98
C ASN A 6 -29.15 -11.74 -3.92
N GLY A 7 -29.43 -10.74 -4.76
CA GLY A 7 -28.49 -10.11 -5.70
C GLY A 7 -27.36 -9.34 -5.03
N ILE A 8 -26.74 -9.93 -4.01
CA ILE A 8 -25.51 -9.45 -3.40
C ILE A 8 -24.39 -9.95 -4.31
N VAL A 9 -23.86 -9.03 -5.11
CA VAL A 9 -22.55 -9.19 -5.75
C VAL A 9 -21.59 -9.58 -4.63
N ASN A 10 -21.00 -10.77 -4.74
CA ASN A 10 -20.10 -11.33 -3.74
C ASN A 10 -18.84 -10.47 -3.70
N SER A 11 -18.88 -9.34 -2.99
CA SER A 11 -17.69 -8.58 -2.64
C SER A 11 -16.87 -9.51 -1.77
N ALA A 12 -15.70 -9.93 -2.23
CA ALA A 12 -14.82 -10.78 -1.44
C ALA A 12 -14.57 -10.09 -0.08
N GLU A 13 -15.23 -10.60 0.96
CA GLU A 13 -15.01 -10.15 2.32
C GLU A 13 -13.64 -10.67 2.73
N VAL A 14 -12.71 -9.76 3.00
CA VAL A 14 -11.38 -10.13 3.45
C VAL A 14 -11.43 -10.20 4.98
N VAL A 15 -11.20 -11.40 5.51
CA VAL A 15 -11.10 -11.62 6.96
C VAL A 15 -9.65 -11.43 7.38
N TYR A 16 -9.41 -10.57 8.35
CA TYR A 16 -8.09 -10.27 8.89
C TYR A 16 -8.15 -9.99 10.39
N GLU A 17 -7.01 -10.17 11.06
CA GLU A 17 -6.88 -9.94 12.50
C GLU A 17 -6.89 -8.44 12.83
N PRO A 18 -7.38 -8.03 14.02
CA PRO A 18 -7.21 -6.66 14.50
C PRO A 18 -5.75 -6.21 14.48
N GLY A 19 -5.49 -4.98 14.00
CA GLY A 19 -4.15 -4.42 13.80
C GLY A 19 -3.55 -4.69 12.42
N VAL A 20 -4.20 -5.50 11.59
CA VAL A 20 -3.91 -5.63 10.16
C VAL A 20 -4.80 -4.66 9.38
N ASP A 21 -4.19 -3.85 8.52
CA ASP A 21 -4.89 -2.96 7.60
C ASP A 21 -4.89 -3.58 6.21
N VAL A 22 -6.07 -3.63 5.58
CA VAL A 22 -6.26 -4.26 4.27
C VAL A 22 -6.97 -3.27 3.36
N LYS A 23 -6.36 -3.02 2.19
CA LYS A 23 -6.90 -2.11 1.17
C LYS A 23 -6.74 -2.73 -0.21
N TRP A 24 -7.54 -2.27 -1.15
CA TRP A 24 -7.37 -2.57 -2.56
C TRP A 24 -6.63 -1.43 -3.23
N VAL A 25 -5.54 -1.75 -3.92
CA VAL A 25 -4.85 -0.80 -4.79
C VAL A 25 -5.36 -1.05 -6.19
N LEU A 26 -5.93 -0.02 -6.83
CA LEU A 26 -6.39 -0.05 -8.22
C LEU A 26 -5.45 0.82 -9.05
N ASP A 27 -4.72 0.19 -9.95
CA ASP A 27 -3.91 0.83 -10.97
C ASP A 27 -4.70 0.89 -12.28
N MET A 28 -4.75 2.07 -12.88
CA MET A 28 -5.32 2.32 -14.20
C MET A 28 -4.21 2.75 -15.16
N SER A 29 -4.25 2.22 -16.38
CA SER A 29 -3.34 2.62 -17.46
C SER A 29 -4.11 2.75 -18.77
N SER A 30 -3.98 3.89 -19.46
CA SER A 30 -4.56 4.10 -20.79
C SER A 30 -3.51 3.92 -21.89
N PHE A 31 -3.92 3.41 -23.04
CA PHE A 31 -3.06 3.13 -24.20
C PHE A 31 -3.77 3.64 -25.46
N ALA A 32 -3.05 4.42 -26.27
CA ALA A 32 -3.60 4.96 -27.53
C ALA A 32 -3.81 3.87 -28.60
N ASP A 33 -3.13 2.74 -28.48
CA ASP A 33 -3.25 1.59 -29.36
C ASP A 33 -3.38 0.31 -28.51
N SER A 34 -4.41 -0.48 -28.77
CA SER A 34 -4.72 -1.73 -28.08
C SER A 34 -3.61 -2.78 -28.18
N ASP A 35 -2.78 -2.73 -29.23
CA ASP A 35 -1.67 -3.65 -29.45
C ASP A 35 -0.34 -3.15 -28.85
N SER A 36 -0.29 -1.90 -28.37
CA SER A 36 0.90 -1.33 -27.76
C SER A 36 1.12 -1.87 -26.35
N ALA A 37 2.16 -2.68 -26.19
CA ALA A 37 2.66 -3.16 -24.90
C ALA A 37 3.62 -2.16 -24.22
N THR A 38 4.01 -1.06 -24.87
CA THR A 38 5.30 -0.41 -24.58
C THR A 38 5.23 0.96 -23.91
N ALA A 39 4.10 1.67 -23.91
CA ALA A 39 3.94 2.87 -23.06
C ALA A 39 2.47 3.23 -22.81
N ALA A 40 2.08 3.36 -21.55
CA ALA A 40 0.80 3.93 -21.17
C ALA A 40 0.82 5.45 -21.41
N ALA A 41 -0.24 5.99 -21.99
CA ALA A 41 -0.42 7.43 -22.21
C ALA A 41 -0.77 8.16 -20.90
N GLU A 42 -1.52 7.50 -20.02
CA GLU A 42 -1.89 7.99 -18.71
C GLU A 42 -1.90 6.84 -17.71
N THR A 43 -1.49 7.11 -16.47
CA THR A 43 -1.56 6.15 -15.38
C THR A 43 -2.11 6.82 -14.14
N SER A 44 -2.97 6.12 -13.40
CA SER A 44 -3.41 6.56 -12.08
C SER A 44 -3.43 5.38 -11.10
N ARG A 45 -3.30 5.70 -9.81
CA ARG A 45 -3.33 4.75 -8.70
C ARG A 45 -4.34 5.23 -7.67
N SER A 46 -5.22 4.35 -7.24
CA SER A 46 -6.23 4.63 -6.21
C SER A 46 -6.16 3.59 -5.10
N VAL A 47 -6.37 4.04 -3.87
CA VAL A 47 -6.45 3.17 -2.69
C VAL A 47 -7.92 3.12 -2.23
N LEU A 48 -8.50 1.94 -2.26
CA LEU A 48 -9.92 1.69 -2.04
C LEU A 48 -10.08 0.71 -0.87
N GLN A 49 -11.16 0.86 -0.10
CA GLN A 49 -11.42 0.06 1.10
C GLN A 49 -12.05 -1.29 0.77
N THR A 50 -12.82 -1.37 -0.33
CA THR A 50 -13.57 -2.57 -0.67
C THR A 50 -13.47 -2.92 -2.15
N MET A 51 -13.67 -4.20 -2.46
CA MET A 51 -13.79 -4.65 -3.85
C MET A 51 -15.00 -4.02 -4.54
N LEU A 52 -16.04 -3.65 -3.79
CA LEU A 52 -17.19 -2.93 -4.35
C LEU A 52 -16.76 -1.55 -4.90
N GLN A 53 -15.92 -0.82 -4.17
CA GLN A 53 -15.40 0.46 -4.65
C GLN A 53 -14.52 0.31 -5.90
N VAL A 54 -13.77 -0.80 -6.03
CA VAL A 54 -13.03 -1.13 -7.26
C VAL A 54 -14.01 -1.28 -8.42
N GLU A 55 -15.06 -2.08 -8.23
CA GLU A 55 -16.09 -2.32 -9.25
C GLU A 55 -16.86 -1.04 -9.62
N GLU A 56 -17.19 -0.19 -8.65
CA GLU A 56 -17.86 1.09 -8.87
C GLU A 56 -16.97 2.07 -9.64
N THR A 57 -15.67 2.13 -9.33
CA THR A 57 -14.70 2.99 -10.04
C THR A 57 -14.60 2.58 -11.51
N ILE A 58 -14.49 1.28 -11.78
CA ILE A 58 -14.43 0.75 -13.15
C ILE A 58 -15.76 0.97 -13.87
N ARG A 59 -16.89 0.80 -13.18
CA ARG A 59 -18.22 1.03 -13.77
C ARG A 59 -18.41 2.48 -14.17
N ALA A 60 -18.01 3.44 -13.32
CA ALA A 60 -18.07 4.86 -13.65
C ALA A 60 -17.31 5.16 -14.96
N CYS A 61 -16.12 4.59 -15.15
CA CYS A 61 -15.39 4.70 -16.41
C CYS A 61 -16.16 4.10 -17.60
N LEU A 62 -16.75 2.91 -17.44
CA LEU A 62 -17.57 2.29 -18.48
C LEU A 62 -18.78 3.16 -18.87
N ASP A 63 -19.42 3.78 -17.88
CA ASP A 63 -20.57 4.66 -18.08
C ASP A 63 -20.15 5.96 -18.78
N ASP A 64 -19.00 6.54 -18.40
CA ASP A 64 -18.44 7.74 -19.03
C ASP A 64 -18.08 7.51 -20.52
N HIS A 65 -17.57 6.33 -20.87
CA HIS A 65 -17.26 5.98 -22.27
C HIS A 65 -18.48 5.46 -23.05
N GLY A 66 -19.47 4.89 -22.38
CA GLY A 66 -20.76 4.46 -22.95
C GLY A 66 -20.62 3.69 -24.27
N ALA A 67 -21.18 4.26 -25.34
CA ALA A 67 -21.21 3.64 -26.67
C ALA A 67 -19.82 3.45 -27.32
N ALA A 68 -18.79 4.14 -26.82
CA ALA A 68 -17.41 3.99 -27.29
C ALA A 68 -16.78 2.66 -26.85
N VAL A 69 -17.32 1.99 -25.83
CA VAL A 69 -16.84 0.68 -25.40
C VAL A 69 -17.15 -0.37 -26.47
N ALA A 70 -16.10 -1.02 -26.97
CA ALA A 70 -16.21 -2.10 -27.96
C ALA A 70 -16.22 -3.48 -27.29
N ARG A 71 -15.37 -3.67 -26.28
CA ARG A 71 -15.19 -4.95 -25.59
C ARG A 71 -14.65 -4.74 -24.19
N VAL A 72 -15.10 -5.55 -23.24
CA VAL A 72 -14.54 -5.62 -21.89
C VAL A 72 -14.03 -7.04 -21.65
N VAL A 73 -12.76 -7.17 -21.27
CA VAL A 73 -12.13 -8.46 -20.94
C VAL A 73 -11.87 -8.51 -19.44
N HIS A 74 -12.34 -9.57 -18.80
CA HIS A 74 -12.13 -9.81 -17.38
C HIS A 74 -10.93 -10.73 -17.18
N THR A 75 -10.03 -10.36 -16.29
CA THR A 75 -8.91 -11.21 -15.85
C THR A 75 -8.95 -11.39 -14.34
N PHE A 76 -8.20 -12.36 -13.84
CA PHE A 76 -7.96 -12.42 -12.40
C PHE A 76 -7.14 -11.17 -12.00
N GLY A 77 -7.68 -10.35 -11.08
CA GLY A 77 -7.01 -9.11 -10.65
C GLY A 77 -7.00 -7.99 -11.69
N GLY A 78 -7.89 -8.01 -12.69
CA GLY A 78 -7.90 -6.94 -13.68
C GLY A 78 -9.09 -6.91 -14.64
N ARG A 79 -9.18 -5.79 -15.37
CA ARG A 79 -10.14 -5.58 -16.46
C ARG A 79 -9.50 -4.75 -17.56
N ASP A 80 -9.61 -5.22 -18.79
CA ASP A 80 -9.23 -4.44 -19.96
C ASP A 80 -10.48 -3.96 -20.70
N VAL A 81 -10.57 -2.65 -20.91
CA VAL A 81 -11.64 -1.99 -21.66
C VAL A 81 -11.06 -1.57 -23.00
N TYR A 82 -11.59 -2.13 -24.08
CA TYR A 82 -11.21 -1.80 -25.46
C TYR A 82 -12.24 -0.85 -26.03
N LEU A 83 -11.80 0.29 -26.54
CA LEU A 83 -12.65 1.29 -27.17
C LEU A 83 -12.69 1.11 -28.69
N ARG A 84 -13.73 1.65 -29.33
CA ARG A 84 -13.95 1.54 -30.78
C ARG A 84 -12.93 2.29 -31.63
N ASP A 85 -12.24 3.26 -31.05
CA ASP A 85 -11.15 4.00 -31.70
C ASP A 85 -9.82 3.25 -31.70
N GLY A 86 -9.77 2.05 -31.12
CA GLY A 86 -8.57 1.22 -31.00
C GLY A 86 -7.78 1.46 -29.72
N SER A 87 -8.17 2.42 -28.88
CA SER A 87 -7.53 2.64 -27.58
C SER A 87 -7.95 1.58 -26.54
N ARG A 88 -7.17 1.46 -25.47
CA ARG A 88 -7.40 0.51 -24.38
C ARG A 88 -7.17 1.15 -23.02
N ILE A 89 -8.01 0.82 -22.05
CA ILE A 89 -7.83 1.15 -20.64
C ILE A 89 -7.67 -0.16 -19.86
N ALA A 90 -6.55 -0.33 -19.17
CA ALA A 90 -6.27 -1.49 -18.33
C ALA A 90 -6.41 -1.10 -16.87
N TYR A 91 -7.24 -1.85 -16.14
CA TYR A 91 -7.35 -1.82 -14.70
C TYR A 91 -6.68 -3.05 -14.12
N ARG A 92 -5.80 -2.85 -13.14
CA ARG A 92 -5.19 -3.91 -12.34
C ARG A 92 -5.43 -3.61 -10.90
N TRP A 93 -5.86 -4.61 -10.13
CA TRP A 93 -6.02 -4.44 -8.70
C TRP A 93 -5.34 -5.54 -7.92
N GLU A 94 -4.79 -5.14 -6.80
CA GLU A 94 -4.14 -6.03 -5.85
C GLU A 94 -4.63 -5.74 -4.43
N LEU A 95 -4.58 -6.78 -3.60
CA LEU A 95 -4.86 -6.65 -2.18
C LEU A 95 -3.58 -6.21 -1.47
N PHE A 96 -3.58 -5.00 -0.96
CA PHE A 96 -2.51 -4.47 -0.12
C PHE A 96 -2.81 -4.79 1.35
N VAL A 97 -1.93 -5.59 1.95
CA VAL A 97 -2.03 -6.01 3.36
C VAL A 97 -0.85 -5.42 4.12
N CYS A 98 -1.13 -4.67 5.18
CA CYS A 98 -0.12 -4.09 6.06
C CYS A 98 -0.41 -4.51 7.50
N ASP A 99 0.48 -5.31 8.09
CA ASP A 99 0.42 -5.63 9.52
C ASP A 99 1.23 -4.60 10.30
N TRP A 100 0.54 -3.70 11.01
CA TRP A 100 1.16 -2.62 11.77
C TRP A 100 1.75 -3.08 13.11
N ARG A 101 1.60 -4.35 13.47
CA ARG A 101 2.06 -4.88 14.76
C ARG A 101 3.56 -5.12 14.75
N CYS A 102 4.19 -4.76 15.86
CA CYS A 102 5.59 -5.06 16.11
C CYS A 102 5.80 -6.58 16.14
N LEU A 103 6.71 -7.10 15.32
CA LEU A 103 7.07 -8.53 15.26
C LEU A 103 7.70 -9.05 16.57
N GLY A 104 8.18 -8.17 17.45
CA GLY A 104 8.74 -8.56 18.74
C GLY A 104 7.68 -8.67 19.85
N CYS A 105 6.85 -7.64 20.00
CA CYS A 105 5.95 -7.52 21.16
C CYS A 105 4.46 -7.41 20.81
N GLY A 106 4.10 -7.40 19.52
CA GLY A 106 2.71 -7.29 19.06
C GLY A 106 2.09 -5.89 19.17
N LEU A 107 2.84 -4.89 19.64
CA LEU A 107 2.37 -3.51 19.75
C LEU A 107 1.96 -2.96 18.38
N ASP A 108 0.72 -2.47 18.25
CA ASP A 108 0.22 -1.83 17.03
C ASP A 108 0.83 -0.43 16.85
N MET A 109 1.77 -0.32 15.92
CA MET A 109 2.51 0.91 15.66
C MET A 109 1.67 2.01 15.03
N SER A 110 0.52 1.69 14.44
CA SER A 110 -0.40 2.68 13.88
C SER A 110 -1.07 3.53 14.97
N THR A 111 -1.15 3.00 16.19
CA THR A 111 -1.79 3.68 17.33
C THR A 111 -0.83 4.50 18.18
N VAL A 112 0.45 4.12 18.20
CA VAL A 112 1.49 4.76 19.02
C VAL A 112 2.34 5.76 18.24
N ASP A 113 2.07 5.94 16.94
CA ASP A 113 2.80 6.85 16.05
C ASP A 113 4.33 6.60 16.04
N GLU A 114 4.75 5.33 16.10
CA GLU A 114 6.16 4.91 16.10
C GLU A 114 6.57 4.31 14.74
N TYR A 115 6.40 5.09 13.68
CA TYR A 115 6.75 4.72 12.32
C TYR A 115 8.01 5.46 11.86
N TYR A 116 9.04 4.71 11.46
CA TYR A 116 10.37 5.21 11.14
C TYR A 116 11.05 4.30 10.11
N MET A 117 12.15 4.77 9.51
CA MET A 117 12.93 3.99 8.54
C MET A 117 14.42 3.96 8.90
N LEU A 118 14.92 2.80 9.30
CA LEU A 118 16.35 2.58 9.50
C LEU A 118 17.07 2.42 8.17
N LYS A 119 18.38 2.64 8.18
CA LYS A 119 19.24 2.25 7.06
C LYS A 119 19.19 0.73 6.87
N ASN A 120 19.32 0.29 5.63
CA ASN A 120 19.16 -1.12 5.26
C ASN A 120 20.13 -2.05 5.99
N ASP A 121 21.36 -1.60 6.24
CA ASP A 121 22.39 -2.34 6.97
C ASP A 121 22.07 -2.48 8.46
N VAL A 122 21.48 -1.47 9.09
CA VAL A 122 20.99 -1.53 10.47
C VAL A 122 19.76 -2.44 10.57
N TRP A 123 18.81 -2.30 9.64
CA TRP A 123 17.62 -3.16 9.61
C TRP A 123 17.97 -4.63 9.40
N ALA A 124 18.90 -4.92 8.48
CA ALA A 124 19.35 -6.28 8.20
C ALA A 124 19.97 -7.00 9.41
N GLN A 125 20.51 -6.26 10.39
CA GLN A 125 21.05 -6.85 11.62
C GLN A 125 19.95 -7.36 12.57
N VAL A 126 18.79 -6.72 12.58
CA VAL A 126 17.70 -7.04 13.52
C VAL A 126 16.55 -7.82 12.89
N ASN A 127 16.44 -7.78 11.57
CA ASN A 127 15.34 -8.41 10.83
C ASN A 127 15.73 -8.80 9.38
N PRO A 128 16.70 -9.71 9.17
CA PRO A 128 17.28 -10.00 7.85
C PRO A 128 16.35 -10.73 6.86
N ALA A 129 15.31 -11.41 7.35
CA ALA A 129 14.56 -12.40 6.55
C ALA A 129 13.04 -12.21 6.59
N ILE A 130 12.54 -11.16 7.25
CA ILE A 130 11.11 -10.96 7.47
C ILE A 130 10.76 -9.52 7.14
N ASP A 131 9.79 -9.32 6.25
CA ASP A 131 9.16 -8.02 6.05
C ASP A 131 8.18 -7.74 7.19
N GLY A 132 8.15 -6.50 7.67
CA GLY A 132 7.25 -6.10 8.72
C GLY A 132 7.81 -4.99 9.59
N ASN A 133 7.26 -4.90 10.80
CA ASN A 133 7.41 -3.74 11.67
C ASN A 133 8.08 -4.13 12.99
N LEU A 134 8.95 -3.28 13.52
CA LEU A 134 9.50 -3.40 14.87
C LEU A 134 9.42 -2.04 15.55
N CYS A 135 8.99 -2.00 16.81
CA CYS A 135 9.13 -0.79 17.62
C CYS A 135 10.61 -0.58 17.97
N ILE A 136 10.97 0.67 18.33
CA ILE A 136 12.34 1.06 18.68
C ILE A 136 12.90 0.18 19.81
N ALA A 137 12.08 -0.14 20.82
CA ALA A 137 12.52 -1.01 21.91
C ALA A 137 12.94 -2.40 21.43
N CYS A 138 12.13 -3.04 20.58
CA CYS A 138 12.47 -4.36 20.05
C CYS A 138 13.66 -4.30 19.08
N VAL A 139 13.85 -3.21 18.35
CA VAL A 139 15.07 -3.02 17.55
C VAL A 139 16.29 -2.91 18.46
N GLU A 140 16.27 -2.04 19.46
CA GLU A 140 17.40 -1.83 20.37
C GLU A 140 17.76 -3.10 21.16
N GLU A 141 16.74 -3.87 21.57
CA GLU A 141 16.92 -5.17 22.22
C GLU A 141 17.62 -6.18 21.30
N ARG A 142 17.17 -6.29 20.04
CA ARG A 142 17.78 -7.20 19.06
C ARG A 142 19.18 -6.75 18.64
N LEU A 143 19.39 -5.44 18.52
CA LEU A 143 20.68 -4.85 18.11
C LEU A 143 21.71 -4.87 19.25
N GLY A 144 21.26 -4.99 20.50
CA GLY A 144 22.11 -4.96 21.69
C GLY A 144 22.69 -3.57 22.01
N ARG A 145 22.16 -2.51 21.39
CA ARG A 145 22.54 -1.11 21.66
C ARG A 145 21.39 -0.16 21.39
N THR A 146 21.49 1.03 21.99
CA THR A 146 20.62 2.17 21.68
C THR A 146 20.88 2.67 20.27
N LEU A 147 19.80 3.04 19.56
CA LEU A 147 19.89 3.69 18.25
C LEU A 147 20.37 5.14 18.38
N THR A 148 20.97 5.65 17.31
CA THR A 148 21.41 7.04 17.18
C THR A 148 20.83 7.64 15.90
N ALA A 149 20.86 8.96 15.75
CA ALA A 149 20.37 9.62 14.54
C ALA A 149 21.04 9.09 13.26
N ALA A 150 22.29 8.64 13.36
CA ALA A 150 23.05 8.07 12.25
C ALA A 150 22.51 6.72 11.75
N ASP A 151 21.65 6.03 12.49
CA ASP A 151 21.07 4.74 12.10
C ASP A 151 19.83 4.89 11.21
N PHE A 152 19.27 6.10 11.12
CA PHE A 152 18.06 6.40 10.36
C PHE A 152 18.39 6.87 8.95
N THR A 153 17.46 6.67 8.02
CA THR A 153 17.54 7.25 6.67
C THR A 153 17.12 8.73 6.66
N ASP A 154 17.49 9.46 5.61
CA ASP A 154 17.06 10.85 5.38
C ASP A 154 15.63 10.97 4.82
N SER A 155 14.87 9.87 4.84
CA SER A 155 13.49 9.83 4.36
C SER A 155 12.60 10.83 5.13
N PRO A 156 11.63 11.48 4.47
CA PRO A 156 10.69 12.41 5.11
C PRO A 156 10.03 11.87 6.38
N ILE A 157 9.85 10.55 6.49
CA ILE A 157 9.25 9.95 7.69
C ILE A 157 10.11 10.15 8.94
N ASN A 158 11.43 10.22 8.80
CA ASN A 158 12.38 10.47 9.91
C ASN A 158 12.68 11.95 10.09
N THR A 159 12.64 12.76 9.02
CA THR A 159 13.04 14.18 9.06
C THR A 159 11.87 15.15 9.28
N SER A 160 10.64 14.77 8.95
CA SER A 160 9.46 15.64 9.12
C SER A 160 9.09 15.85 10.58
N THR A 161 9.09 17.10 11.03
CA THR A 161 8.63 17.51 12.37
C THR A 161 7.11 17.54 12.52
N ALA A 162 6.36 17.48 11.41
CA ALA A 162 4.90 17.52 11.41
C ALA A 162 4.23 16.19 11.84
N LYS A 163 5.01 15.11 11.98
CA LYS A 163 4.50 13.78 12.37
C LYS A 163 4.52 13.66 13.89
N ARG A 164 3.43 13.18 14.48
CA ARG A 164 3.43 12.73 15.88
C ARG A 164 4.41 11.56 16.02
N ARG A 165 5.10 11.51 17.15
CA ARG A 165 6.12 10.51 17.47
C ARG A 165 6.12 10.24 18.96
N THR A 166 6.52 9.04 19.35
CA THR A 166 6.82 8.78 20.77
C THR A 166 8.03 9.61 21.20
N GLN A 167 8.11 9.91 22.50
CA GLN A 167 9.26 10.63 23.05
C GLN A 167 10.56 9.85 22.76
N ARG A 168 10.52 8.53 22.91
CA ARG A 168 11.66 7.65 22.62
C ARG A 168 12.16 7.83 21.19
N LEU A 169 11.28 7.79 20.19
CA LEU A 169 11.68 7.97 18.79
C LEU A 169 12.26 9.37 18.55
N THR A 170 11.67 10.41 19.15
CA THR A 170 12.17 11.79 19.09
C THR A 170 13.59 11.90 19.64
N ASP A 171 13.85 11.26 20.78
CA ASP A 171 15.19 11.24 21.40
C ASP A 171 16.22 10.56 20.50
N ARG A 172 15.86 9.46 19.82
CA ARG A 172 16.81 8.75 18.92
C ARG A 172 17.11 9.53 17.65
N LEU A 173 16.12 10.22 17.08
CA LEU A 173 16.30 11.04 15.88
C LEU A 173 17.12 12.31 16.14
N SER A 174 17.18 12.78 17.39
CA SER A 174 17.97 13.95 17.80
C SER A 174 19.32 13.58 18.43
N ALA A 175 19.52 12.33 18.83
CA ALA A 175 20.76 11.84 19.42
C ALA A 175 21.90 11.82 18.39
N GLY A 176 22.80 12.81 18.47
CA GLY A 176 23.94 12.98 17.57
C GLY A 176 23.99 14.32 16.85
N VAL A 177 22.93 15.13 16.95
CA VAL A 177 22.98 16.55 16.56
C VAL A 177 23.59 17.32 17.72
N SER A 178 24.92 17.42 17.76
CA SER A 178 25.57 18.43 18.58
C SER A 178 25.01 19.79 18.14
N GLN A 179 24.38 20.52 19.07
CA GLN A 179 24.06 21.93 18.84
C GLN A 179 25.38 22.64 18.54
N SER A 180 25.59 22.98 17.27
CA SER A 180 26.60 23.93 16.82
C SER A 180 26.03 25.34 16.84
#